data_AF-A0A535F0H4-F1
#
_entry.id   AF-A0A535F0H4-F1
#
_cell.length_a   1.000
_cell.length_b   1.000
_cell.length_c   1.000
_cell.angle_alpha   90.00
_cell.angle_beta   90.00
_cell.angle_gamma   90.00
#
_symmetry.space_group_name_H-M   'P 1'
#
loop_
_entity.id
_entity.type
_entity.pdbx_description
1 polymer ?
#
loop_
_entity_poly.entity_id
_entity_poly.type
_entity_poly.pdbx_seq_one_letter_code
_entity_poly.pdbx_strand_id
1 'polypeptide(L)' 'MVVWRRHGMPEDAEQEAMLVELRTVAAREYPQGYWLDPEMRRIPNHFHCHARPKDGFFGPRKK' A
#
# COMPACT_ATOMS: atom_id res chain seq x y z
N MET A 1 3.72 -0.04 2.16
CA MET A 1 3.69 -0.70 0.83
C MET A 1 3.55 -2.18 1.08
N VAL A 2 2.67 -2.87 0.38
CA VAL A 2 2.54 -4.33 0.40
C VAL A 2 2.60 -4.87 -1.02
N VAL A 3 3.22 -6.02 -1.18
CA VAL A 3 3.41 -6.68 -2.48
C VAL A 3 3.10 -8.16 -2.30
N TRP A 4 2.38 -8.74 -3.25
CA TRP A 4 2.17 -10.18 -3.24
C TRP A 4 3.47 -10.89 -3.66
N ARG A 5 3.87 -11.89 -2.88
CA ARG A 5 5.16 -12.58 -3.10
C ARG A 5 5.16 -13.45 -4.37
N ARG A 6 3.98 -13.91 -4.81
CA ARG A 6 3.82 -14.73 -6.01
C ARG A 6 3.43 -13.84 -7.19
N HIS A 7 3.74 -14.30 -8.40
CA HIS A 7 3.18 -13.74 -9.62
C HIS A 7 1.65 -13.96 -9.61
N GLY A 8 0.89 -12.99 -10.11
CA GLY A 8 -0.57 -12.98 -10.13
C GLY A 8 -1.20 -12.07 -9.07
N MET A 9 -2.49 -12.25 -8.87
CA MET A 9 -3.24 -11.63 -7.78
C MET A 9 -3.27 -12.59 -6.57
N PRO A 10 -3.26 -12.07 -5.33
CA PRO A 10 -3.65 -12.83 -4.14
C PRO A 10 -5.14 -13.21 -4.19
N GLU A 11 -5.56 -14.17 -3.37
CA GLU A 11 -6.99 -14.36 -3.09
C GLU A 11 -7.54 -13.18 -2.27
N ASP A 12 -8.86 -12.94 -2.32
CA ASP A 12 -9.48 -11.77 -1.66
C ASP A 12 -9.16 -11.66 -0.16
N ALA A 13 -9.12 -12.80 0.55
CA ALA A 13 -8.77 -12.86 1.97
C ALA A 13 -7.29 -12.51 2.23
N GLU A 14 -6.38 -12.97 1.37
CA GLU A 14 -4.94 -12.63 1.43
C GLU A 14 -4.72 -11.15 1.08
N GLN A 15 -5.49 -10.63 0.12
CA GLN A 15 -5.49 -9.22 -0.25
C GLN A 15 -5.96 -8.34 0.90
N GLU A 16 -7.10 -8.65 1.52
CA GLU A 16 -7.65 -7.91 2.65
C GLU A 16 -6.68 -7.93 3.85
N ALA A 17 -6.10 -9.09 4.19
CA ALA A 17 -5.09 -9.18 5.25
C ALA A 17 -3.89 -8.24 4.98
N MET A 18 -3.36 -8.21 3.76
CA MET A 18 -2.30 -7.27 3.39
C MET A 18 -2.75 -5.79 3.45
N LEU A 19 -4.00 -5.49 3.09
CA LEU A 19 -4.54 -4.13 3.16
C LEU A 19 -4.78 -3.68 4.62
N VAL A 20 -5.15 -4.58 5.53
CA VAL A 20 -5.25 -4.31 6.98
C VAL A 20 -3.88 -3.93 7.55
N GLU A 21 -2.84 -4.73 7.29
CA GLU A 21 -1.48 -4.41 7.74
C GLU A 21 -0.97 -3.08 7.15
N LEU A 22 -1.26 -2.83 5.87
CA LEU A 22 -0.91 -1.56 5.23
C LEU A 22 -1.61 -0.36 5.90
N ARG A 23 -2.89 -0.47 6.23
CA ARG A 23 -3.67 0.56 6.95
C ARG A 23 -3.11 0.80 8.35
N THR A 24 -2.75 -0.26 9.09
CA THR A 24 -2.15 -0.18 10.43
C THR A 24 -0.84 0.60 10.43
N VAL A 25 0.06 0.33 9.48
CA VAL A 25 1.32 1.09 9.34
C VAL A 25 1.04 2.52 8.85
N ALA A 26 0.18 2.69 7.86
CA ALA A 26 -0.13 4.00 7.28
C ALA A 26 -0.77 4.97 8.29
N ALA A 27 -1.63 4.49 9.19
CA ALA A 27 -2.23 5.31 10.25
C ALA A 27 -1.18 5.85 11.25
N ARG A 28 -0.10 5.11 11.48
CA ARG A 28 1.01 5.50 12.37
C ARG A 28 1.98 6.46 11.70
N GLU A 29 2.29 6.23 10.43
CA GLU A 29 3.27 6.99 9.65
C GLU A 29 2.68 8.28 9.05
N TYR A 30 1.37 8.30 8.79
CA TYR A 30 0.64 9.43 8.19
C TYR A 30 -0.56 9.87 9.07
N PRO A 31 -0.31 10.42 10.28
CA PRO A 31 -1.37 10.83 11.21
C PRO A 31 -2.26 11.97 10.68
N GLN A 32 -1.82 12.67 9.62
CA GLN A 32 -2.57 13.72 8.91
C GLN A 32 -3.55 13.15 7.85
N GLY A 33 -3.56 11.83 7.68
CA GLY A 33 -4.36 11.11 6.71
C GLY A 33 -3.52 10.50 5.57
N TYR A 34 -4.06 9.45 4.97
CA TYR A 34 -3.45 8.72 3.87
C TYR A 34 -4.51 8.19 2.92
N TRP A 35 -4.08 7.80 1.73
CA TRP A 35 -4.89 7.02 0.79
C TRP A 35 -4.10 5.80 0.31
N LEU A 36 -4.83 4.79 -0.15
CA LEU A 36 -4.25 3.59 -0.72
C LEU A 36 -4.21 3.74 -2.24
N ASP A 37 -3.02 3.54 -2.79
CA ASP A 37 -2.68 3.63 -4.20
C ASP A 37 -2.58 2.20 -4.76
N PRO A 38 -3.65 1.69 -5.41
CA PRO A 38 -3.68 0.36 -5.99
C PRO A 38 -3.07 0.32 -7.40
N GLU A 39 -2.56 1.44 -7.91
CA GLU A 39 -2.27 1.56 -9.33
C GLU A 39 -0.95 0.86 -9.68
N MET A 40 -1.07 -0.29 -10.33
CA MET A 40 0.02 -1.17 -10.79
C MET A 40 0.87 -0.55 -11.92
N ARG A 41 1.41 0.66 -11.72
CA ARG A 41 2.31 1.33 -12.64
C ARG A 41 3.69 0.66 -12.61
N ARG A 42 3.83 -0.51 -13.28
CA ARG A 42 5.02 -1.10 -13.95
C ARG A 42 5.29 -2.61 -13.76
N ILE A 43 4.52 -3.37 -12.96
CA ILE A 43 4.81 -4.81 -12.75
C ILE A 43 3.63 -5.71 -13.14
N PRO A 44 3.54 -6.14 -14.40
CA PRO A 44 2.78 -7.34 -14.75
C PRO A 44 1.28 -7.22 -14.45
N ASN A 45 0.61 -8.22 -13.89
CA ASN A 45 1.03 -9.52 -13.31
C ASN A 45 1.56 -9.60 -11.86
N HIS A 46 1.63 -8.51 -11.09
CA HIS A 46 1.84 -8.57 -9.63
C HIS A 46 0.93 -7.59 -8.88
N PHE A 47 0.25 -8.07 -7.84
CA PHE A 47 -0.41 -7.19 -6.88
C PHE A 47 0.60 -6.39 -6.06
N HIS A 48 0.43 -5.06 -6.06
CA HIS A 48 1.28 -4.12 -5.37
C HIS A 48 0.44 -2.90 -4.95
N CYS A 49 0.43 -2.58 -3.66
CA CYS A 49 -0.33 -1.44 -3.12
C CYS A 49 0.55 -0.54 -2.23
N HIS A 50 0.48 0.77 -2.47
CA HIS A 50 1.16 1.78 -1.68
C HIS A 50 0.20 2.51 -0.73
N ALA A 51 0.71 2.94 0.42
CA ALA A 51 0.04 3.97 1.21
C ALA A 51 0.76 5.30 0.96
N ARG A 52 0.00 6.31 0.58
CA ARG A 52 0.45 7.66 0.24
C ARG A 52 -0.10 8.65 1.28
N PRO A 53 0.66 9.66 1.72
CA PRO A 53 0.08 10.71 2.57
C PRO A 53 -1.03 11.45 1.80
N LYS A 54 -2.00 11.99 2.53
CA LYS A 54 -3.16 12.71 1.99
C LYS A 54 -2.79 13.74 0.91
N ASP A 55 -1.74 14.53 1.17
CA ASP A 55 -1.37 15.69 0.37
C ASP A 55 -0.07 15.48 -0.45
N GLY A 56 0.34 14.23 -0.74
CA GLY A 56 1.59 13.99 -1.48
C GLY A 56 1.84 12.57 -1.97
N PHE A 57 2.85 12.42 -2.84
CA PHE A 57 3.27 11.11 -3.39
C PHE A 57 4.37 10.42 -2.59
N PHE A 58 5.23 11.24 -1.95
CA PHE A 58 6.30 10.80 -1.05
C PHE A 58 5.89 11.11 0.39
N GLY A 59 6.18 10.20 1.31
CA GLY A 59 5.97 10.42 2.75
C GLY A 59 6.79 11.61 3.27
N PRO A 60 6.47 12.14 4.47
CA PRO A 60 7.26 13.19 5.08
C PRO A 60 8.72 12.69 5.22
N ARG A 61 9.69 13.53 4.85
CA ARG A 61 11.11 13.24 5.10
C ARG A 61 11.29 13.06 6.61
N LYS A 62 11.53 11.81 7.04
CA LYS A 62 12.07 11.55 8.38
C LYS A 62 13.40 12.32 8.49
N LYS A 63 13.53 13.13 9.54
CA LYS A 63 14.76 13.85 9.89
C LYS A 63 15.73 12.90 10.57
#